data_AF-A0A545SL87-F1
#
_entry.id   AF-A0A545SL87-F1
#
_cell.length_a   1.000
_cell.length_b   1.000
_cell.length_c   1.000
_cell.angle_alpha   90.00
_cell.angle_beta   90.00
_cell.angle_gamma   90.00
#
_symmetry.space_group_name_H-M   'P 1'
#
loop_
_entity.id
_entity.type
_entity.pdbx_description
1 polymer ?
#
loop_
_entity_poly.entity_id
_entity_poly.type
_entity_poly.pdbx_seq_one_letter_code
_entity_poly.pdbx_strand_id
1 'polypeptide(L)'
;MRPAMAARKSDKPTVVGERESRLQGEGVCGNDTSMTGQPAPDNVGPESIGITSLMDIANKARSHPKHRFQNLYRLLNLPNVVQVWHRLNKNASAGIDKVTAQDYGTDLYANLRNLEQRLKDKRYRCKGIRRTFIPKSNGKQRPLGIPALEDKIVQQAVADILKSIFEVDFLACSFAYRPARGAGDAVASLSANLQWGPFGYVVESDIRGFFDDVNHDWLLEMLKQRIDDKALLALINQWLKAKVHRPDGKAVKPLAGTPQGGVISPILANIYLHFALDLWFERKIKPKLRGKSFLLRYADDYVLAFQHYRDAKAVYGSLPARLRKFGLNLAEEKTTMVRFSRFWPSQRRRLKFLGFEFYWWPGLDGKPRVLRRTALGKLKSLRQSLTEWIKQSRQKRLYQLARACSH
;
A
#
# COMPACT_ATOMS: atom_id res chain seq x y z
N MET A 1 -51.90 -31.75 53.16
CA MET A 1 -50.72 -31.32 53.95
C MET A 1 -50.01 -30.19 53.23
N ARG A 2 -50.12 -28.97 53.78
CA ARG A 2 -49.24 -27.79 53.62
C ARG A 2 -48.38 -27.73 54.92
N PRO A 3 -47.40 -26.81 55.11
CA PRO A 3 -46.39 -26.19 54.21
C PRO A 3 -45.01 -25.95 54.93
N ALA A 4 -44.19 -25.02 54.38
CA ALA A 4 -43.12 -24.16 54.97
C ALA A 4 -41.73 -24.44 54.34
N MET A 5 -41.03 -23.53 53.63
CA MET A 5 -40.85 -22.06 53.64
C MET A 5 -40.16 -21.52 54.91
N ALA A 6 -38.87 -21.14 54.78
CA ALA A 6 -38.23 -20.11 55.59
C ALA A 6 -37.07 -19.45 54.83
N ALA A 7 -37.09 -18.11 54.83
CA ALA A 7 -36.14 -17.20 54.19
C ALA A 7 -35.27 -16.50 55.25
N ARG A 8 -34.11 -15.94 54.86
CA ARG A 8 -33.39 -14.78 55.45
C ARG A 8 -32.40 -14.24 54.39
N LYS A 9 -32.67 -13.09 53.74
CA LYS A 9 -32.13 -11.72 53.98
C LYS A 9 -30.59 -11.69 54.06
N SER A 10 -29.86 -11.21 53.03
CA SER A 10 -29.64 -9.84 52.53
C SER A 10 -28.39 -9.20 53.15
N ASP A 11 -27.34 -9.01 52.35
CA ASP A 11 -26.38 -7.91 52.51
C ASP A 11 -25.76 -7.53 51.16
N LYS A 12 -25.77 -6.22 50.87
CA LYS A 12 -25.22 -5.56 49.69
C LYS A 12 -23.73 -5.26 49.89
N PRO A 13 -22.92 -5.19 48.82
CA PRO A 13 -21.78 -4.29 48.80
C PRO A 13 -22.02 -3.15 47.81
N THR A 14 -22.21 -1.98 48.41
CA THR A 14 -21.69 -0.65 48.07
C THR A 14 -21.15 -0.40 46.66
N VAL A 15 -21.89 0.45 45.94
CA VAL A 15 -21.44 1.24 44.79
C VAL A 15 -20.44 2.28 45.28
N VAL A 16 -19.21 2.28 44.75
CA VAL A 16 -18.25 3.38 44.93
C VAL A 16 -18.38 4.28 43.71
N GLY A 17 -18.88 5.49 43.94
CA GLY A 17 -19.08 6.52 42.94
C GLY A 17 -17.77 7.10 42.44
N GLU A 18 -17.65 7.25 41.12
CA GLU A 18 -16.65 8.10 40.50
C GLU A 18 -17.04 9.57 40.72
N ARG A 19 -16.16 10.30 41.40
CA ARG A 19 -16.26 11.75 41.57
C ARG A 19 -15.85 12.44 40.27
N GLU A 20 -16.82 13.12 39.66
CA GLU A 20 -16.56 14.27 38.81
C GLU A 20 -15.90 15.38 39.65
N SER A 21 -14.73 15.84 39.23
CA SER A 21 -14.19 17.14 39.64
C SER A 21 -14.23 18.11 38.46
N ARG A 22 -15.30 18.91 38.45
CA ARG A 22 -15.35 20.21 37.80
C ARG A 22 -14.26 21.10 38.39
N LEU A 23 -13.47 21.73 37.53
CA LEU A 23 -12.88 23.05 37.82
C LEU A 23 -13.51 24.04 36.84
N GLN A 24 -14.35 24.92 37.41
CA GLN A 24 -14.80 26.14 36.78
C GLN A 24 -13.67 27.18 36.86
N GLY A 25 -13.42 27.85 35.75
CA GLY A 25 -12.75 29.14 35.69
C GLY A 25 -13.49 29.97 34.65
N GLU A 26 -14.35 30.87 35.12
CA GLU A 26 -15.06 31.86 34.32
C GLU A 26 -14.08 32.92 33.80
N GLY A 27 -14.35 33.49 32.61
CA GLY A 27 -13.52 34.56 32.07
C GLY A 27 -13.84 35.05 30.66
N VAL A 28 -15.05 35.60 30.48
CA VAL A 28 -15.38 36.74 29.59
C VAL A 28 -15.42 36.54 28.05
N CYS A 29 -16.61 36.80 27.50
CA CYS A 29 -16.92 37.04 26.09
C CYS A 29 -16.39 38.39 25.60
N GLY A 30 -15.92 38.44 24.35
CA GLY A 30 -15.63 39.66 23.61
C GLY A 30 -15.48 39.42 22.10
N ASN A 31 -16.57 39.71 21.38
CA ASN A 31 -16.78 40.11 19.98
C ASN A 31 -15.83 39.72 18.83
N ASP A 32 -16.47 39.19 17.78
CA ASP A 32 -16.30 39.45 16.34
C ASP A 32 -15.01 40.09 15.84
N THR A 33 -14.25 39.34 15.03
CA THR A 33 -13.79 39.86 13.73
C THR A 33 -13.55 38.73 12.74
N SER A 34 -14.21 38.84 11.58
CA SER A 34 -13.90 38.11 10.35
C SER A 34 -12.45 38.30 9.93
N MET A 35 -11.68 37.21 9.78
CA MET A 35 -10.43 37.22 9.02
C MET A 35 -10.28 35.93 8.22
N THR A 36 -10.35 36.07 6.91
CA THR A 36 -9.87 35.12 5.91
C THR A 36 -8.37 34.86 6.10
N GLY A 37 -8.01 33.76 6.74
CA GLY A 37 -6.62 33.36 6.96
C GLY A 37 -6.12 32.38 5.91
N GLN A 38 -5.22 32.82 5.03
CA GLN A 38 -4.32 31.93 4.29
C GLN A 38 -3.48 31.11 5.29
N PRO A 39 -3.21 29.81 5.06
CA PRO A 39 -2.36 29.04 5.96
C PRO A 39 -0.91 29.56 5.89
N ALA A 40 -0.40 30.03 7.02
CA ALA A 40 0.97 30.50 7.19
C ALA A 40 1.98 29.34 7.02
N PRO A 41 3.18 29.60 6.45
CA PRO A 41 4.23 28.60 6.31
C PRO A 41 4.96 28.40 7.65
N ASP A 42 4.80 27.23 8.26
CA ASP A 42 5.55 26.86 9.47
C ASP A 42 6.78 26.02 9.11
N ASN A 43 7.94 26.54 9.49
CA ASN A 43 9.19 25.81 9.50
C ASN A 43 9.12 24.71 10.57
N VAL A 44 9.37 23.47 10.16
CA VAL A 44 9.53 22.34 11.08
C VAL A 44 10.58 22.71 12.14
N GLY A 45 10.19 22.65 13.42
CA GLY A 45 10.97 23.05 14.60
C GLY A 45 12.27 22.27 14.83
N PRO A 46 13.02 22.57 15.92
CA PRO A 46 14.46 22.40 15.98
C PRO A 46 14.93 20.95 16.13
N GLU A 47 15.96 20.65 15.34
CA GLU A 47 17.08 19.71 15.54
C GLU A 47 16.87 18.47 16.43
N SER A 48 16.14 17.48 15.90
CA SER A 48 16.45 16.07 16.18
C SER A 48 16.44 15.28 14.86
N ILE A 49 17.64 14.83 14.46
CA ILE A 49 17.91 14.53 13.05
C ILE A 49 17.62 13.05 12.75
N GLY A 50 16.53 12.81 12.00
CA GLY A 50 16.24 11.52 11.35
C GLY A 50 14.87 10.95 11.69
N ILE A 51 14.83 9.98 12.61
CA ILE A 51 13.60 9.23 12.97
C ILE A 51 12.60 10.14 13.70
N THR A 52 13.10 10.99 14.60
CA THR A 52 12.26 11.92 15.37
C THR A 52 11.51 12.88 14.46
N SER A 53 12.17 13.45 13.44
CA SER A 53 11.51 14.34 12.48
C SER A 53 10.46 13.63 11.61
N LEU A 54 10.66 12.37 11.23
CA LEU A 54 9.65 11.58 10.52
C LEU A 54 8.45 11.23 11.40
N MET A 55 8.67 11.02 12.70
CA MET A 55 7.60 10.78 13.68
C MET A 55 6.80 12.05 13.94
N ASP A 56 7.46 13.20 14.03
CA ASP A 56 6.81 14.51 14.16
C ASP A 56 5.94 14.82 12.95
N ILE A 57 6.42 14.52 11.74
CA ILE A 57 5.63 14.61 10.51
C ILE A 57 4.38 13.72 10.60
N ALA A 58 4.52 12.48 11.06
CA ALA A 58 3.37 11.58 11.21
C ALA A 58 2.37 12.06 12.26
N ASN A 59 2.85 12.60 13.38
CA ASN A 59 2.00 13.17 14.44
C ASN A 59 1.28 14.44 13.96
N LYS A 60 1.97 15.32 13.24
CA LYS A 60 1.36 16.50 12.60
C LYS A 60 0.35 16.09 11.53
N ALA A 61 0.66 15.07 10.73
CA ALA A 61 -0.23 14.56 9.70
C ALA A 61 -1.53 14.01 10.29
N ARG A 62 -1.45 13.34 11.44
CA ARG A 62 -2.60 12.81 12.19
C ARG A 62 -3.45 13.91 12.82
N SER A 63 -2.81 14.89 13.46
CA SER A 63 -3.51 15.97 14.16
C SER A 63 -4.08 17.04 13.23
N HIS A 64 -3.47 17.25 12.04
CA HIS A 64 -3.89 18.27 11.09
C HIS A 64 -4.11 17.65 9.68
N PRO A 65 -5.27 17.03 9.43
CA PRO A 65 -5.52 16.28 8.18
C PRO A 65 -5.45 17.11 6.88
N LYS A 66 -5.64 18.43 6.97
CA LYS A 66 -5.57 19.36 5.83
C LYS A 66 -4.21 20.04 5.69
N HIS A 67 -3.25 19.75 6.57
CA HIS A 67 -1.95 20.41 6.54
C HIS A 67 -1.16 19.97 5.30
N ARG A 68 -0.55 20.96 4.64
CA ARG A 68 0.36 20.77 3.51
C ARG A 68 1.80 21.03 3.98
N PHE A 69 2.64 20.00 3.88
CA PHE A 69 4.01 20.02 4.37
C PHE A 69 4.95 20.74 3.40
N GLN A 70 5.74 21.67 3.93
CA GLN A 70 6.79 22.39 3.21
C GLN A 70 8.18 21.94 3.69
N ASN A 71 9.25 22.36 3.00
CA ASN A 71 10.65 22.14 3.39
C ASN A 71 11.06 20.66 3.63
N LEU A 72 10.33 19.71 3.06
CA LEU A 72 10.60 18.27 3.17
C LEU A 72 11.91 17.86 2.48
N TYR A 73 12.31 18.56 1.42
CA TYR A 73 13.55 18.28 0.71
C TYR A 73 14.79 18.40 1.62
N ARG A 74 14.75 19.27 2.64
CA ARG A 74 15.84 19.43 3.62
C ARG A 74 16.10 18.17 4.43
N LEU A 75 15.13 17.27 4.54
CA LEU A 75 15.26 15.99 5.23
C LEU A 75 16.16 15.00 4.45
N LEU A 76 16.51 15.29 3.20
CA LEU A 76 17.49 14.54 2.41
C LEU A 76 18.93 14.92 2.80
N ASN A 77 19.23 14.78 4.09
CA ASN A 77 20.51 15.11 4.72
C ASN A 77 21.34 13.86 5.03
N LEU A 78 22.62 14.06 5.40
CA LEU A 78 23.58 12.98 5.63
C LEU A 78 23.07 11.95 6.64
N PRO A 79 22.58 12.31 7.85
CA PRO A 79 22.09 11.32 8.80
C PRO A 79 20.93 10.47 8.26
N ASN A 80 19.99 11.07 7.52
CA ASN A 80 18.88 10.32 6.93
C ASN A 80 19.35 9.35 5.83
N VAL A 81 20.22 9.79 4.92
CA VAL A 81 20.72 8.89 3.85
C VAL A 81 21.61 7.77 4.40
N VAL A 82 22.34 8.01 5.50
CA VAL A 82 23.07 6.96 6.24
C VAL A 82 22.10 5.94 6.85
N GLN A 83 21.04 6.39 7.52
CA GLN A 83 20.03 5.48 8.08
C GLN A 83 19.36 4.65 6.98
N VAL A 84 19.06 5.25 5.84
CA VAL A 84 18.53 4.55 4.66
C VAL A 84 19.51 3.49 4.16
N TRP A 85 20.80 3.81 4.05
CA TRP A 85 21.82 2.86 3.63
C TRP A 85 21.82 1.59 4.48
N HIS A 86 21.75 1.75 5.81
CA HIS A 86 21.75 0.61 6.74
C HIS A 86 20.55 -0.33 6.55
N ARG A 87 19.38 0.17 6.12
CA ARG A 87 18.19 -0.67 5.85
C ARG A 87 18.04 -1.12 4.41
N LEU A 88 18.78 -0.54 3.46
CA LEU A 88 18.67 -0.88 2.04
C LEU A 88 19.11 -2.34 1.77
N ASN A 89 18.51 -3.01 0.80
CA ASN A 89 18.96 -4.34 0.37
C ASN A 89 20.26 -4.24 -0.45
N LYS A 90 21.36 -4.75 0.10
CA LYS A 90 22.70 -4.71 -0.52
C LYS A 90 22.92 -5.76 -1.61
N ASN A 91 22.05 -6.77 -1.68
CA ASN A 91 22.09 -7.83 -2.70
C ASN A 91 21.34 -7.44 -3.98
N ALA A 92 20.78 -6.23 -4.04
CA ALA A 92 20.06 -5.76 -5.22
C ALA A 92 21.04 -5.52 -6.38
N SER A 93 20.67 -5.94 -7.59
CA SER A 93 21.50 -5.74 -8.78
C SER A 93 21.81 -4.25 -9.02
N ALA A 94 23.01 -3.99 -9.53
CA ALA A 94 23.45 -2.65 -9.89
C ALA A 94 22.60 -2.03 -11.02
N GLY A 95 22.53 -0.70 -11.03
CA GLY A 95 21.83 0.08 -12.04
C GLY A 95 22.59 0.14 -13.36
N ILE A 96 22.33 1.19 -14.15
CA ILE A 96 23.02 1.41 -15.43
C ILE A 96 24.50 1.78 -15.25
N ASP A 97 24.84 2.36 -14.11
CA ASP A 97 26.19 2.79 -13.72
C ASP A 97 27.06 1.65 -13.19
N LYS A 98 26.50 0.44 -13.03
CA LYS A 98 27.19 -0.78 -12.58
C LYS A 98 27.83 -0.69 -11.18
N VAL A 99 27.64 0.40 -10.45
CA VAL A 99 28.12 0.57 -9.07
C VAL A 99 27.34 -0.37 -8.14
N THR A 100 28.05 -1.28 -7.46
CA THR A 100 27.45 -2.20 -6.49
C THR A 100 27.42 -1.59 -5.09
N ALA A 101 26.63 -2.18 -4.19
CA ALA A 101 26.60 -1.75 -2.79
C ALA A 101 27.93 -2.03 -2.07
N GLN A 102 28.69 -3.04 -2.51
CA GLN A 102 30.00 -3.35 -1.96
C GLN A 102 31.01 -2.27 -2.35
N ASP A 103 31.07 -1.92 -3.64
CA ASP A 103 31.99 -0.87 -4.14
C ASP A 103 31.69 0.47 -3.49
N TYR A 104 30.42 0.86 -3.43
CA TYR A 104 29.98 2.12 -2.83
C TYR A 104 30.26 2.19 -1.32
N GLY A 105 30.24 1.02 -0.65
CA GLY A 105 30.49 0.90 0.79
C GLY A 105 31.96 1.05 1.20
N THR A 106 32.91 0.97 0.26
CA THR A 106 34.35 1.10 0.53
C THR A 106 34.71 2.47 1.13
N ASP A 107 34.12 3.53 0.58
CA ASP A 107 34.20 4.90 1.11
C ASP A 107 32.79 5.48 1.33
N LEU A 108 32.02 4.78 2.16
CA LEU A 108 30.59 5.06 2.37
C LEU A 108 30.33 6.52 2.76
N TYR A 109 31.07 7.05 3.73
CA TYR A 109 30.79 8.38 4.28
C TYR A 109 31.19 9.49 3.30
N ALA A 110 32.30 9.38 2.57
CA ALA A 110 32.63 10.38 1.56
C ALA A 110 31.62 10.35 0.41
N ASN A 111 31.23 9.15 -0.04
CA ASN A 111 30.21 8.97 -1.09
C ASN A 111 28.86 9.59 -0.68
N LEU A 112 28.37 9.31 0.54
CA LEU A 112 27.12 9.88 1.04
C LEU A 112 27.18 11.39 1.28
N ARG A 113 28.32 11.92 1.76
CA ARG A 113 28.54 13.38 1.87
C ARG A 113 28.50 14.06 0.50
N ASN A 114 29.14 13.45 -0.51
CA ASN A 114 29.09 13.95 -1.88
C ASN A 114 27.65 13.96 -2.43
N LEU A 115 26.90 12.88 -2.20
CA LEU A 115 25.49 12.78 -2.58
C LEU A 115 24.64 13.87 -1.90
N GLU A 116 24.81 14.06 -0.59
CA GLU A 116 24.14 15.12 0.17
C GLU A 116 24.45 16.50 -0.40
N GLN A 117 25.73 16.79 -0.67
CA GLN A 117 26.13 18.08 -1.24
C GLN A 117 25.49 18.31 -2.62
N ARG A 118 25.46 17.30 -3.49
CA ARG A 118 24.76 17.39 -4.77
C ARG A 118 23.25 17.61 -4.61
N LEU A 119 22.62 17.06 -3.59
CA LEU A 119 21.21 17.31 -3.28
C LEU A 119 21.00 18.76 -2.78
N LYS A 120 21.83 19.23 -1.85
CA LYS A 120 21.79 20.62 -1.32
C LYS A 120 21.94 21.64 -2.45
N ASP A 121 22.93 21.44 -3.31
CA ASP A 121 23.24 22.33 -4.45
C ASP A 121 22.24 22.18 -5.62
N LYS A 122 21.22 21.31 -5.51
CA LYS A 122 20.29 20.96 -6.60
C LYS A 122 20.97 20.46 -7.88
N ARG A 123 22.19 19.93 -7.76
CA ARG A 123 23.00 19.33 -8.84
C ARG A 123 22.73 17.84 -9.02
N TYR A 124 22.09 17.18 -8.05
CA TYR A 124 21.67 15.79 -8.18
C TYR A 124 20.78 15.61 -9.43
N ARG A 125 21.10 14.60 -10.24
CA ARG A 125 20.26 14.16 -11.34
C ARG A 125 20.13 12.64 -11.29
N CYS A 126 18.90 12.14 -11.32
CA CYS A 126 18.66 10.71 -11.39
C CYS A 126 19.28 10.10 -12.64
N LYS A 127 19.84 8.90 -12.51
CA LYS A 127 20.42 8.18 -13.63
C LYS A 127 19.33 7.45 -14.42
N GLY A 128 19.70 6.94 -15.58
CA GLY A 128 18.83 6.08 -16.37
C GLY A 128 18.51 4.78 -15.63
N ILE A 129 17.29 4.26 -15.83
CA ILE A 129 16.82 3.02 -15.23
C ILE A 129 17.19 1.87 -16.16
N ARG A 130 17.83 0.82 -15.63
CA ARG A 130 18.18 -0.38 -16.41
C ARG A 130 17.01 -1.35 -16.46
N ARG A 131 16.53 -1.71 -17.65
CA ARG A 131 15.41 -2.67 -17.83
C ARG A 131 15.94 -4.10 -17.80
N THR A 132 15.32 -4.95 -17.00
CA THR A 132 15.52 -6.40 -16.98
C THR A 132 14.17 -7.10 -17.09
N PHE A 133 14.18 -8.38 -17.46
CA PHE A 133 12.97 -9.17 -17.63
C PHE A 133 13.03 -10.39 -16.70
N ILE A 134 12.00 -10.54 -15.86
CA ILE A 134 11.83 -11.76 -15.05
C ILE A 134 10.78 -12.64 -15.72
N PRO A 135 11.06 -13.92 -15.97
CA PRO A 135 10.07 -14.85 -16.50
C PRO A 135 8.92 -15.05 -15.51
N LYS A 136 7.67 -14.99 -15.98
CA LYS A 136 6.50 -15.43 -15.23
C LYS A 136 6.21 -16.89 -15.53
N SER A 137 5.50 -17.55 -14.60
CA SER A 137 5.03 -18.93 -14.75
C SER A 137 4.08 -19.16 -15.93
N ASN A 138 3.52 -18.09 -16.51
CA ASN A 138 2.66 -18.15 -17.69
C ASN A 138 3.41 -17.88 -19.02
N GLY A 139 4.74 -17.94 -19.02
CA GLY A 139 5.58 -17.72 -20.21
C GLY A 139 5.76 -16.25 -20.60
N LYS A 140 4.97 -15.31 -20.04
CA LYS A 140 5.17 -13.87 -20.25
C LYS A 140 6.34 -13.37 -19.41
N GLN A 141 6.96 -12.27 -19.81
CA GLN A 141 8.01 -11.62 -19.01
C GLN A 141 7.45 -10.44 -18.22
N ARG A 142 7.86 -10.29 -16.96
CA ARG A 142 7.65 -9.08 -16.17
C ARG A 142 8.83 -8.15 -16.38
N PRO A 143 8.63 -6.97 -16.96
CA PRO A 143 9.70 -6.01 -17.00
C PRO A 143 9.99 -5.46 -15.60
N LEU A 144 11.25 -5.28 -15.26
CA LEU A 144 11.71 -4.55 -14.08
C LEU A 144 12.65 -3.44 -14.50
N GLY A 145 12.51 -2.27 -13.86
CA GLY A 145 13.44 -1.17 -13.92
C GLY A 145 14.30 -1.17 -12.65
N ILE A 146 15.61 -1.25 -12.83
CA ILE A 146 16.59 -1.24 -11.76
C ILE A 146 17.25 0.16 -11.75
N PRO A 147 16.96 1.01 -10.75
CA PRO A 147 17.61 2.31 -10.62
C PRO A 147 19.09 2.17 -10.22
N ALA A 148 19.85 3.27 -10.35
CA ALA A 148 21.18 3.37 -9.76
C ALA A 148 21.13 3.29 -8.23
N LEU A 149 22.24 2.96 -7.59
CA LEU A 149 22.30 2.78 -6.14
C LEU A 149 21.96 4.06 -5.37
N GLU A 150 22.55 5.20 -5.74
CA GLU A 150 22.22 6.49 -5.15
C GLU A 150 20.75 6.85 -5.34
N ASP A 151 20.18 6.56 -6.52
CA ASP A 151 18.76 6.78 -6.78
C ASP A 151 17.90 5.93 -5.83
N LYS A 152 18.28 4.68 -5.55
CA LYS A 152 17.58 3.83 -4.56
C LYS A 152 17.64 4.43 -3.15
N ILE A 153 18.80 4.98 -2.74
CA ILE A 153 18.97 5.63 -1.44
C ILE A 153 18.04 6.83 -1.33
N VAL A 154 18.09 7.75 -2.30
CA VAL A 154 17.26 8.95 -2.27
C VAL A 154 15.76 8.61 -2.41
N GLN A 155 15.41 7.65 -3.27
CA GLN A 155 14.03 7.17 -3.40
C GLN A 155 13.51 6.57 -2.10
N GLN A 156 14.32 5.79 -1.37
CA GLN A 156 13.93 5.22 -0.09
C GLN A 156 13.74 6.31 0.97
N ALA A 157 14.64 7.30 1.04
CA ALA A 157 14.49 8.46 1.94
C ALA A 157 13.16 9.20 1.69
N VAL A 158 12.85 9.50 0.42
CA VAL A 158 11.58 10.15 0.06
C VAL A 158 10.39 9.23 0.32
N ALA A 159 10.50 7.93 0.06
CA ALA A 159 9.42 6.99 0.34
C ALA A 159 9.05 6.98 1.84
N ASP A 160 10.04 7.12 2.73
CA ASP A 160 9.79 7.14 4.17
C ASP A 160 9.13 8.46 4.62
N ILE A 161 9.52 9.60 4.02
CA ILE A 161 8.80 10.88 4.18
C ILE A 161 7.34 10.74 3.73
N LEU A 162 7.09 10.18 2.54
CA LEU A 162 5.74 10.01 2.01
C LEU A 162 4.89 9.08 2.89
N LYS A 163 5.46 8.00 3.43
CA LYS A 163 4.76 7.12 4.37
C LYS A 163 4.36 7.87 5.64
N SER A 164 5.26 8.66 6.22
CA SER A 164 4.94 9.46 7.41
C SER A 164 3.77 10.42 7.18
N ILE A 165 3.63 10.96 5.96
CA ILE A 165 2.56 11.90 5.62
C ILE A 165 1.24 11.18 5.31
N PHE A 166 1.27 10.17 4.44
CA PHE A 166 0.06 9.60 3.84
C PHE A 166 -0.49 8.35 4.55
N GLU A 167 0.29 7.68 5.41
CA GLU A 167 -0.18 6.44 6.07
C GLU A 167 -1.43 6.67 6.91
N VAL A 168 -1.57 7.85 7.52
CA VAL A 168 -2.74 8.26 8.32
C VAL A 168 -3.99 8.53 7.46
N ASP A 169 -3.82 8.81 6.17
CA ASP A 169 -4.94 9.07 5.25
C ASP A 169 -5.47 7.77 4.63
N PHE A 170 -4.62 6.76 4.48
CA PHE A 170 -4.99 5.52 3.81
C PHE A 170 -6.11 4.78 4.55
N LEU A 171 -7.19 4.53 3.82
CA LEU A 171 -8.35 3.80 4.31
C LEU A 171 -7.99 2.37 4.73
N ALA A 172 -8.72 1.83 5.70
CA ALA A 172 -8.52 0.50 6.23
C ALA A 172 -8.68 -0.63 5.19
N CYS A 173 -9.33 -0.35 4.06
CA CYS A 173 -9.50 -1.29 2.95
C CYS A 173 -8.22 -1.58 2.17
N SER A 174 -7.17 -0.76 2.30
CA SER A 174 -5.90 -0.93 1.58
C SER A 174 -4.85 -1.61 2.45
N PHE A 175 -4.24 -2.69 1.96
CA PHE A 175 -3.32 -3.54 2.73
C PHE A 175 -1.88 -3.55 2.24
N ALA A 176 -1.64 -3.53 0.93
CA ALA A 176 -0.29 -3.74 0.39
C ALA A 176 0.66 -2.59 0.73
N TYR A 177 1.94 -2.91 0.94
CA TYR A 177 3.04 -1.95 1.12
C TYR A 177 2.86 -0.99 2.30
N ARG A 178 2.04 -1.37 3.29
CA ARG A 178 1.80 -0.59 4.50
C ARG A 178 2.48 -1.25 5.70
N PRO A 179 2.96 -0.47 6.67
CA PRO A 179 3.51 -1.02 7.92
C PRO A 179 2.49 -1.94 8.60
N ALA A 180 2.96 -3.08 9.12
CA ALA A 180 2.16 -4.07 9.85
C ALA A 180 0.92 -4.60 9.09
N ARG A 181 0.90 -4.55 7.76
CA ARG A 181 -0.17 -5.13 6.93
C ARG A 181 0.41 -5.99 5.81
N GLY A 182 0.02 -7.26 5.77
CA GLY A 182 0.49 -8.25 4.81
C GLY A 182 -0.63 -8.85 3.96
N ALA A 183 -0.23 -9.71 3.01
CA ALA A 183 -1.18 -10.48 2.20
C ALA A 183 -2.03 -11.43 3.06
N GLY A 184 -1.46 -11.95 4.15
CA GLY A 184 -2.18 -12.76 5.14
C GLY A 184 -3.34 -12.00 5.77
N ASP A 185 -3.10 -10.78 6.23
CA ASP A 185 -4.11 -9.92 6.86
C ASP A 185 -5.23 -9.56 5.88
N ALA A 186 -4.87 -9.23 4.63
CA ALA A 186 -5.85 -8.96 3.57
C ALA A 186 -6.78 -10.15 3.34
N VAL A 187 -6.22 -11.36 3.28
CA VAL A 187 -7.01 -12.59 3.10
C VAL A 187 -7.84 -12.94 4.34
N ALA A 188 -7.30 -12.75 5.54
CA ALA A 188 -8.03 -12.98 6.78
C ALA A 188 -9.22 -12.00 6.90
N SER A 189 -8.98 -10.72 6.61
CA SER A 189 -10.01 -9.69 6.57
C SER A 189 -11.07 -9.98 5.51
N LEU A 190 -10.68 -10.42 4.31
CA LEU A 190 -11.63 -10.82 3.27
C LEU A 190 -12.50 -11.99 3.72
N SER A 191 -11.88 -13.04 4.28
CA SER A 191 -12.59 -14.21 4.82
C SER A 191 -13.63 -13.81 5.86
N ALA A 192 -13.24 -12.97 6.84
CA ALA A 192 -14.11 -12.55 7.92
C ALA A 192 -15.29 -11.69 7.41
N ASN A 193 -15.01 -10.73 6.52
CA ASN A 193 -16.05 -9.88 5.93
C ASN A 193 -17.05 -10.70 5.11
N LEU A 194 -16.57 -11.63 4.27
CA LEU A 194 -17.45 -12.51 3.50
C LEU A 194 -18.24 -13.47 4.38
N GLN A 195 -17.62 -14.04 5.42
CA GLN A 195 -18.26 -14.99 6.32
C GLN A 195 -19.39 -14.34 7.11
N TRP A 196 -19.19 -13.14 7.65
CA TRP A 196 -20.13 -12.52 8.59
C TRP A 196 -20.99 -11.42 7.98
N GLY A 197 -20.61 -10.88 6.83
CA GLY A 197 -21.39 -9.86 6.14
C GLY A 197 -22.52 -10.41 5.28
N PRO A 198 -23.54 -9.59 4.96
CA PRO A 198 -24.69 -9.99 4.15
C PRO A 198 -24.39 -9.90 2.64
N PHE A 199 -23.19 -10.29 2.20
CA PHE A 199 -22.77 -10.13 0.82
C PHE A 199 -23.26 -11.29 -0.03
N GLY A 200 -23.86 -10.97 -1.19
CA GLY A 200 -24.39 -11.94 -2.15
C GLY A 200 -23.70 -11.89 -3.51
N TYR A 201 -22.92 -10.83 -3.77
CA TYR A 201 -22.26 -10.56 -5.03
C TYR A 201 -20.87 -10.01 -4.77
N VAL A 202 -19.90 -10.49 -5.53
CA VAL A 202 -18.51 -10.04 -5.45
C VAL A 202 -18.02 -9.70 -6.85
N VAL A 203 -17.27 -8.62 -6.96
CA VAL A 203 -16.55 -8.21 -8.16
C VAL A 203 -15.07 -8.33 -7.85
N GLU A 204 -14.41 -9.28 -8.52
CA GLU A 204 -12.95 -9.39 -8.56
C GLU A 204 -12.45 -8.48 -9.68
N SER A 205 -11.45 -7.64 -9.42
CA SER A 205 -10.95 -6.70 -10.40
C SER A 205 -9.44 -6.53 -10.29
N ASP A 206 -8.82 -6.38 -11.46
CA ASP A 206 -7.40 -6.13 -11.64
C ASP A 206 -7.23 -4.93 -12.58
N ILE A 207 -6.18 -4.14 -12.37
CA ILE A 207 -5.88 -2.98 -13.22
C ILE A 207 -4.84 -3.40 -14.24
N ARG A 208 -5.20 -3.31 -15.52
CA ARG A 208 -4.29 -3.66 -16.60
C ARG A 208 -3.11 -2.68 -16.59
N GLY A 209 -1.89 -3.22 -16.57
CA GLY A 209 -0.68 -2.44 -16.78
C GLY A 209 -0.49 -1.31 -15.77
N PHE A 210 -1.02 -1.40 -14.55
CA PHE A 210 -1.06 -0.28 -13.59
C PHE A 210 0.27 0.49 -13.50
N PHE A 211 1.38 -0.21 -13.25
CA PHE A 211 2.69 0.43 -13.13
C PHE A 211 3.20 1.07 -14.42
N ASP A 212 2.72 0.66 -15.60
CA ASP A 212 3.10 1.25 -16.88
C ASP A 212 2.18 2.42 -17.27
N ASP A 213 0.96 2.49 -16.73
CA ASP A 213 -0.10 3.43 -17.17
C ASP A 213 -0.36 4.61 -16.21
N VAL A 214 0.24 4.64 -15.00
CA VAL A 214 0.07 5.75 -14.03
C VAL A 214 0.35 7.11 -14.67
N ASN A 215 -0.66 7.99 -14.72
CA ASN A 215 -0.50 9.33 -15.26
C ASN A 215 0.29 10.22 -14.28
N HIS A 216 1.40 10.81 -14.75
CA HIS A 216 2.31 11.59 -13.92
C HIS A 216 1.67 12.86 -13.37
N ASP A 217 0.87 13.56 -14.17
CA ASP A 217 0.25 14.82 -13.77
C ASP A 217 -0.77 14.58 -12.66
N TRP A 218 -1.63 13.56 -12.81
CA TRP A 218 -2.55 13.15 -11.74
C TRP A 218 -1.81 12.75 -10.46
N LEU A 219 -0.73 11.99 -10.57
CA LEU A 219 0.06 11.58 -9.40
C LEU A 219 0.65 12.80 -8.68
N LEU A 220 1.18 13.78 -9.41
CA LEU A 220 1.71 15.01 -8.84
C LEU A 220 0.61 15.85 -8.18
N GLU A 221 -0.58 15.96 -8.78
CA GLU A 221 -1.73 16.65 -8.17
C GLU A 221 -2.23 15.96 -6.89
N MET A 222 -2.17 14.63 -6.83
CA MET A 222 -2.49 13.87 -5.62
C MET A 222 -1.45 14.08 -4.51
N LEU A 223 -0.16 14.14 -4.86
CA LEU A 223 0.91 14.45 -3.91
C LEU A 223 0.75 15.87 -3.35
N LYS A 224 0.39 16.84 -4.19
CA LYS A 224 0.18 18.25 -3.81
C LYS A 224 -0.92 18.45 -2.76
N GLN A 225 -1.85 17.49 -2.60
CA GLN A 225 -2.88 17.54 -1.56
C GLN A 225 -2.30 17.62 -0.14
N ARG A 226 -1.11 17.02 0.08
CA ARG A 226 -0.41 17.04 1.38
C ARG A 226 0.98 17.66 1.32
N ILE A 227 1.50 17.93 0.13
CA ILE A 227 2.87 18.42 -0.06
C ILE A 227 2.86 19.78 -0.75
N ASP A 228 3.59 20.72 -0.17
CA ASP A 228 3.84 22.05 -0.73
C ASP A 228 5.34 22.33 -0.85
N ASP A 229 6.11 21.29 -1.17
CA ASP A 229 7.54 21.39 -1.46
C ASP A 229 7.80 21.16 -2.95
N LYS A 230 8.03 22.25 -3.69
CA LYS A 230 8.30 22.20 -5.13
C LYS A 230 9.56 21.39 -5.46
N ALA A 231 10.59 21.41 -4.61
CA ALA A 231 11.84 20.71 -4.88
C ALA A 231 11.67 19.19 -4.71
N LEU A 232 10.92 18.75 -3.69
CA LEU A 232 10.60 17.34 -3.49
C LEU A 232 9.71 16.81 -4.64
N LEU A 233 8.69 17.58 -5.02
CA LEU A 233 7.82 17.22 -6.15
C LEU A 233 8.59 17.15 -7.48
N ALA A 234 9.51 18.09 -7.72
CA ALA A 234 10.38 18.07 -8.89
C ALA A 234 11.29 16.84 -8.91
N LEU A 235 11.83 16.44 -7.75
CA LEU A 235 12.64 15.22 -7.61
C LEU A 235 11.84 13.95 -7.95
N ILE A 236 10.60 13.84 -7.45
CA ILE A 236 9.71 12.73 -7.78
C ILE A 236 9.39 12.71 -9.29
N ASN A 237 9.02 13.86 -9.85
CA ASN A 237 8.77 14.01 -11.29
C ASN A 237 9.99 13.62 -12.14
N GLN A 238 11.20 13.92 -11.65
CA GLN A 238 12.43 13.54 -12.31
C GLN A 238 12.59 12.02 -12.41
N TRP A 239 12.28 11.27 -11.34
CA TRP A 239 12.29 9.80 -11.38
C TRP A 239 11.22 9.21 -12.29
N LEU A 240 10.02 9.80 -12.30
CA LEU A 240 8.93 9.37 -13.18
C LEU A 240 9.29 9.52 -14.65
N LYS A 241 10.06 10.55 -15.01
CA LYS A 241 10.50 10.86 -16.39
C LYS A 241 11.89 10.33 -16.73
N ALA A 242 12.51 9.55 -15.84
CA ALA A 242 13.84 8.99 -16.06
C ALA A 242 13.87 8.04 -17.26
N LYS A 243 14.92 8.13 -18.09
CA LYS A 243 15.07 7.29 -19.29
C LYS A 243 15.24 5.82 -18.88
N VAL A 244 14.51 4.93 -19.54
CA VAL A 244 14.61 3.48 -19.35
C VAL A 244 15.48 2.89 -20.46
N HIS A 245 16.62 2.32 -20.08
CA HIS A 245 17.56 1.66 -20.97
C HIS A 245 17.20 0.18 -21.11
N ARG A 246 16.89 -0.24 -22.33
CA ARG A 246 16.53 -1.62 -22.66
C ARG A 246 17.78 -2.46 -22.99
N PRO A 247 17.70 -3.80 -22.89
CA PRO A 247 18.81 -4.69 -23.24
C PRO A 247 19.26 -4.58 -24.70
N ASP A 248 18.39 -4.13 -25.61
CA ASP A 248 18.67 -3.89 -27.04
C ASP A 248 19.46 -2.59 -27.30
N GLY A 249 19.94 -1.91 -26.26
CA GLY A 249 20.70 -0.66 -26.34
C GLY A 249 19.83 0.60 -26.50
N LYS A 250 18.51 0.48 -26.69
CA LYS A 250 17.62 1.64 -26.85
C LYS A 250 17.28 2.26 -25.50
N ALA A 251 17.24 3.59 -25.46
CA ALA A 251 16.77 4.36 -24.31
C ALA A 251 15.41 5.01 -24.64
N VAL A 252 14.40 4.76 -23.81
CA VAL A 252 13.05 5.29 -24.00
C VAL A 252 12.69 6.18 -22.82
N LYS A 253 12.14 7.38 -23.09
CA LYS A 253 11.56 8.23 -22.06
C LYS A 253 10.11 7.78 -21.80
N PRO A 254 9.75 7.40 -20.57
CA PRO A 254 8.37 7.01 -20.27
C PRO A 254 7.44 8.23 -20.39
N LEU A 255 6.29 8.03 -21.03
CA LEU A 255 5.21 9.03 -21.11
C LEU A 255 4.21 8.88 -19.95
N ALA A 256 4.13 7.67 -19.37
CA ALA A 256 3.31 7.32 -18.23
C ALA A 256 4.01 6.20 -17.43
N GLY A 257 3.42 5.86 -16.29
CA GLY A 257 3.85 4.78 -15.42
C GLY A 257 4.83 5.21 -14.34
N THR A 258 5.11 4.29 -13.43
CA THR A 258 6.16 4.40 -12.44
C THR A 258 7.16 3.27 -12.70
N PRO A 259 8.48 3.50 -12.55
CA PRO A 259 9.48 2.46 -12.77
C PRO A 259 9.17 1.21 -11.92
N GLN A 260 8.84 0.10 -12.57
CA GLN A 260 8.50 -1.13 -11.87
C GLN A 260 9.77 -1.72 -11.24
N GLY A 261 9.96 -1.58 -9.93
CA GLY A 261 11.23 -1.93 -9.25
C GLY A 261 11.97 -0.73 -8.65
N GLY A 262 11.47 0.49 -8.88
CA GLY A 262 11.84 1.67 -8.08
C GLY A 262 11.36 1.50 -6.64
N VAL A 263 12.18 1.92 -5.68
CA VAL A 263 11.93 1.73 -4.25
C VAL A 263 10.73 2.57 -3.78
N ILE A 264 10.51 3.72 -4.45
CA ILE A 264 9.42 4.64 -4.18
C ILE A 264 8.10 4.24 -4.85
N SER A 265 8.14 3.40 -5.89
CA SER A 265 6.95 3.07 -6.69
C SER A 265 5.78 2.48 -5.88
N PRO A 266 6.00 1.61 -4.85
CA PRO A 266 4.90 1.07 -4.06
C PRO A 266 4.09 2.12 -3.28
N ILE A 267 4.74 3.13 -2.69
CA ILE A 267 4.02 4.19 -1.96
C ILE A 267 3.30 5.11 -2.94
N LEU A 268 3.90 5.45 -4.09
CA LEU A 268 3.25 6.24 -5.14
C LEU A 268 2.01 5.54 -5.69
N ALA A 269 2.09 4.21 -5.91
CA ALA A 269 0.97 3.39 -6.33
C ALA A 269 -0.21 3.46 -5.34
N ASN A 270 0.09 3.35 -4.05
CA ASN A 270 -0.93 3.43 -3.00
C ASN A 270 -1.57 4.81 -2.90
N ILE A 271 -0.77 5.89 -2.97
CA ILE A 271 -1.29 7.27 -3.04
C ILE A 271 -2.23 7.39 -4.24
N TYR A 272 -1.80 6.94 -5.42
CA TYR A 272 -2.60 7.04 -6.64
C TYR A 272 -3.97 6.36 -6.50
N LEU A 273 -3.98 5.10 -6.07
CA LEU A 273 -5.20 4.31 -5.94
C LEU A 273 -6.06 4.74 -4.75
N HIS A 274 -5.46 5.36 -3.73
CA HIS A 274 -6.22 5.96 -2.64
C HIS A 274 -7.17 7.04 -3.17
N PHE A 275 -6.68 7.96 -4.00
CA PHE A 275 -7.52 9.00 -4.61
C PHE A 275 -8.37 8.50 -5.78
N ALA A 276 -7.80 7.66 -6.65
CA ALA A 276 -8.47 7.19 -7.85
C ALA A 276 -9.62 6.20 -7.53
N LEU A 277 -9.43 5.30 -6.55
CA LEU A 277 -10.34 4.21 -6.26
C LEU A 277 -10.91 4.26 -4.83
N ASP A 278 -10.05 4.25 -3.80
CA ASP A 278 -10.49 4.02 -2.41
C ASP A 278 -11.44 5.11 -1.92
N LEU A 279 -11.04 6.38 -2.03
CA LEU A 279 -11.87 7.54 -1.64
C LEU A 279 -13.13 7.66 -2.50
N TRP A 280 -13.03 7.34 -3.79
CA TRP A 280 -14.19 7.36 -4.68
C TRP A 280 -15.22 6.33 -4.26
N PHE A 281 -14.79 5.10 -3.98
CA PHE A 281 -15.70 4.05 -3.54
C PHE A 281 -16.32 4.42 -2.19
N GLU A 282 -15.50 4.74 -1.19
CA GLU A 282 -15.97 4.93 0.18
C GLU A 282 -16.80 6.20 0.36
N ARG A 283 -16.41 7.32 -0.29
CA ARG A 283 -17.08 8.62 -0.08
C ARG A 283 -18.15 8.95 -1.11
N LYS A 284 -18.03 8.46 -2.35
CA LYS A 284 -18.96 8.83 -3.45
C LYS A 284 -19.93 7.71 -3.81
N ILE A 285 -19.47 6.46 -3.83
CA ILE A 285 -20.27 5.33 -4.29
C ILE A 285 -21.05 4.70 -3.16
N LYS A 286 -20.36 4.25 -2.11
CA LYS A 286 -20.93 3.50 -0.98
C LYS A 286 -22.15 4.19 -0.34
N PRO A 287 -22.20 5.52 -0.13
CA PRO A 287 -23.38 6.18 0.43
C PRO A 287 -24.62 6.16 -0.48
N LYS A 288 -24.44 5.90 -1.78
CA LYS A 288 -25.54 5.85 -2.76
C LYS A 288 -26.08 4.44 -2.98
N LEU A 289 -25.43 3.43 -2.41
CA LEU A 289 -25.84 2.04 -2.55
C LEU A 289 -26.95 1.72 -1.55
N ARG A 290 -27.86 0.83 -1.95
CA ARG A 290 -28.99 0.44 -1.09
C ARG A 290 -28.57 -0.57 -0.03
N GLY A 291 -27.71 -1.52 -0.39
CA GLY A 291 -27.25 -2.59 0.47
C GLY A 291 -25.86 -2.35 1.05
N LYS A 292 -25.48 -3.19 2.01
CA LYS A 292 -24.11 -3.18 2.54
C LYS A 292 -23.11 -3.51 1.44
N SER A 293 -21.95 -2.87 1.49
CA SER A 293 -20.84 -3.12 0.58
C SER A 293 -19.49 -2.84 1.25
N PHE A 294 -18.43 -3.44 0.71
CA PHE A 294 -17.06 -3.09 1.08
C PHE A 294 -16.10 -3.22 -0.11
N LEU A 295 -15.00 -2.48 -0.01
CA LEU A 295 -13.81 -2.60 -0.86
C LEU A 295 -12.69 -3.22 -0.03
N LEU A 296 -11.91 -4.09 -0.64
CA LEU A 296 -10.65 -4.58 -0.09
C LEU A 296 -9.61 -4.58 -1.22
N ARG A 297 -8.46 -3.95 -0.98
CA ARG A 297 -7.42 -3.73 -1.98
C ARG A 297 -6.06 -4.19 -1.48
N TYR A 298 -5.33 -4.86 -2.36
CA TYR A 298 -3.93 -5.21 -2.18
C TYR A 298 -3.16 -4.80 -3.44
N ALA A 299 -2.48 -3.65 -3.37
CA ALA A 299 -1.83 -3.01 -4.51
C ALA A 299 -2.86 -2.68 -5.62
N ASP A 300 -2.68 -3.24 -6.81
CA ASP A 300 -3.54 -3.15 -7.98
C ASP A 300 -4.70 -4.18 -7.99
N ASP A 301 -4.57 -5.29 -7.26
CA ASP A 301 -5.64 -6.28 -7.08
C ASP A 301 -6.66 -5.78 -6.05
N TYR A 302 -7.95 -5.80 -6.38
CA TYR A 302 -9.01 -5.46 -5.43
C TYR A 302 -10.28 -6.27 -5.60
N VAL A 303 -11.04 -6.34 -4.50
CA VAL A 303 -12.31 -7.04 -4.40
C VAL A 303 -13.35 -6.08 -3.87
N LEU A 304 -14.48 -6.01 -4.55
CA LEU A 304 -15.67 -5.29 -4.11
C LEU A 304 -16.77 -6.29 -3.80
N ALA A 305 -17.41 -6.19 -2.65
CA ALA A 305 -18.54 -7.05 -2.31
C ALA A 305 -19.81 -6.23 -2.04
N PHE A 306 -20.95 -6.80 -2.42
CA PHE A 306 -22.25 -6.14 -2.38
C PHE A 306 -23.33 -7.10 -1.88
N GLN A 307 -24.26 -6.57 -1.10
CA GLN A 307 -25.46 -7.29 -0.68
C GLN A 307 -26.43 -7.50 -1.85
N HIS A 308 -26.63 -6.49 -2.70
CA HIS A 308 -27.61 -6.54 -3.79
C HIS A 308 -26.97 -6.55 -5.17
N TYR A 309 -27.59 -7.30 -6.09
CA TYR A 309 -27.15 -7.40 -7.49
C TYR A 309 -27.17 -6.05 -8.21
N ARG A 310 -28.20 -5.23 -7.97
CA ARG A 310 -28.36 -3.92 -8.62
C ARG A 310 -27.19 -2.99 -8.28
N ASP A 311 -26.79 -2.96 -7.01
CA ASP A 311 -25.63 -2.19 -6.55
C ASP A 311 -24.35 -2.69 -7.20
N ALA A 312 -24.12 -4.02 -7.21
CA ALA A 312 -22.96 -4.62 -7.85
C ALA A 312 -22.87 -4.27 -9.34
N LYS A 313 -23.97 -4.40 -10.08
CA LYS A 313 -24.06 -4.09 -11.52
C LYS A 313 -23.81 -2.61 -11.80
N ALA A 314 -24.37 -1.72 -10.98
CA ALA A 314 -24.18 -0.28 -11.12
C ALA A 314 -22.72 0.13 -10.92
N VAL A 315 -22.07 -0.38 -9.85
CA VAL A 315 -20.66 -0.08 -9.60
C VAL A 315 -19.77 -0.69 -10.69
N TYR A 316 -20.01 -1.95 -11.06
CA TYR A 316 -19.29 -2.65 -12.13
C TYR A 316 -19.29 -1.85 -13.44
N GLY A 317 -20.45 -1.34 -13.86
CA GLY A 317 -20.56 -0.51 -15.07
C GLY A 317 -19.87 0.86 -14.97
N SER A 318 -19.74 1.42 -13.77
CA SER A 318 -19.11 2.73 -13.55
C SER A 318 -17.58 2.68 -13.42
N LEU A 319 -17.01 1.51 -13.07
CA LEU A 319 -15.57 1.33 -12.83
C LEU A 319 -14.70 1.73 -14.04
N PRO A 320 -14.98 1.28 -15.28
CA PRO A 320 -14.15 1.62 -16.44
C PRO A 320 -14.07 3.12 -16.70
N ALA A 321 -15.19 3.84 -16.56
CA ALA A 321 -15.21 5.29 -16.74
C ALA A 321 -14.43 6.01 -15.63
N ARG A 322 -14.54 5.52 -14.39
CA ARG A 322 -13.77 6.06 -13.27
C ARG A 322 -12.27 5.88 -13.46
N LEU A 323 -11.81 4.68 -13.82
CA LEU A 323 -10.39 4.40 -14.02
C LEU A 323 -9.81 5.18 -15.20
N ARG A 324 -10.54 5.25 -16.33
CA ARG A 324 -10.13 6.02 -17.52
C ARG A 324 -9.90 7.50 -17.23
N LYS A 325 -10.67 8.10 -16.32
CA LYS A 325 -10.44 9.49 -15.86
C LYS A 325 -9.01 9.70 -15.33
N PHE A 326 -8.42 8.67 -14.73
CA PHE A 326 -7.07 8.68 -14.19
C PHE A 326 -6.08 7.95 -15.12
N GLY A 327 -6.38 7.79 -16.41
CA GLY A 327 -5.50 7.11 -17.35
C GLY A 327 -5.30 5.61 -17.08
N LEU A 328 -6.13 5.00 -16.23
CA LEU A 328 -6.05 3.57 -15.91
C LEU A 328 -7.10 2.78 -16.68
N ASN A 329 -6.77 1.52 -16.99
CA ASN A 329 -7.66 0.61 -17.70
C ASN A 329 -7.97 -0.62 -16.84
N LEU A 330 -9.24 -1.04 -16.83
CA LEU A 330 -9.67 -2.27 -16.18
C LEU A 330 -9.21 -3.48 -17.02
N ALA A 331 -8.73 -4.53 -16.38
CA ALA A 331 -8.49 -5.80 -17.04
C ALA A 331 -9.82 -6.56 -17.20
N GLU A 332 -10.60 -6.24 -18.25
CA GLU A 332 -11.92 -6.84 -18.49
C GLU A 332 -11.87 -8.37 -18.53
N GLU A 333 -10.79 -8.94 -19.07
CA GLU A 333 -10.58 -10.38 -19.17
C GLU A 333 -10.39 -11.07 -17.82
N LYS A 334 -10.00 -10.33 -16.77
CA LYS A 334 -9.85 -10.83 -15.40
C LYS A 334 -10.98 -10.39 -14.48
N THR A 335 -11.68 -9.34 -14.87
CA THR A 335 -12.65 -8.68 -14.00
C THR A 335 -14.01 -9.33 -14.14
N THR A 336 -14.40 -10.09 -13.11
CA THR A 336 -15.63 -10.88 -13.14
C THR A 336 -16.53 -10.58 -11.95
N MET A 337 -17.83 -10.48 -12.22
CA MET A 337 -18.86 -10.40 -11.19
C MET A 337 -19.40 -11.80 -10.92
N VAL A 338 -19.28 -12.26 -9.69
CA VAL A 338 -19.68 -13.59 -9.25
C VAL A 338 -20.80 -13.47 -8.20
N ARG A 339 -21.87 -14.25 -8.37
CA ARG A 339 -22.85 -14.46 -7.30
C ARG A 339 -22.20 -15.29 -6.20
N PHE A 340 -21.97 -14.70 -5.04
CA PHE A 340 -21.24 -15.28 -3.92
C PHE A 340 -22.11 -15.21 -2.67
N SER A 341 -22.96 -16.21 -2.46
CA SER A 341 -24.01 -16.17 -1.45
C SER A 341 -24.04 -17.44 -0.61
N ARG A 342 -24.15 -17.28 0.72
CA ARG A 342 -24.29 -18.38 1.68
C ARG A 342 -25.51 -19.28 1.45
N PHE A 343 -26.55 -18.75 0.79
CA PHE A 343 -27.79 -19.49 0.51
C PHE A 343 -27.65 -20.43 -0.68
N TRP A 344 -26.54 -20.33 -1.44
CA TRP A 344 -26.28 -21.14 -2.62
C TRP A 344 -24.83 -21.67 -2.57
N PRO A 345 -24.48 -22.47 -1.55
CA PRO A 345 -23.12 -22.97 -1.38
C PRO A 345 -22.73 -23.82 -2.59
N SER A 346 -21.55 -23.53 -3.16
CA SER A 346 -21.07 -24.21 -4.34
C SER A 346 -19.57 -23.98 -4.52
N GLN A 347 -18.82 -25.03 -4.85
CA GLN A 347 -17.43 -24.92 -5.27
C GLN A 347 -17.27 -24.31 -6.68
N ARG A 348 -18.35 -24.28 -7.48
CA ARG A 348 -18.29 -23.71 -8.84
C ARG A 348 -18.20 -22.18 -8.81
N ARG A 349 -18.84 -21.55 -7.82
CA ARG A 349 -18.85 -20.09 -7.64
C ARG A 349 -17.74 -19.69 -6.68
N ARG A 350 -16.59 -19.37 -7.26
CA ARG A 350 -15.36 -19.06 -6.53
C ARG A 350 -14.90 -17.63 -6.81
N LEU A 351 -14.37 -17.01 -5.77
CA LEU A 351 -13.64 -15.75 -5.83
C LEU A 351 -12.14 -16.07 -5.78
N LYS A 352 -11.32 -15.48 -6.66
CA LYS A 352 -9.87 -15.57 -6.55
C LYS A 352 -9.33 -14.28 -5.94
N PHE A 353 -8.42 -14.41 -4.98
CA PHE A 353 -7.73 -13.26 -4.41
C PHE A 353 -6.41 -13.68 -3.79
N LEU A 354 -5.32 -12.98 -4.14
CA LEU A 354 -3.96 -13.22 -3.64
C LEU A 354 -3.48 -14.68 -3.70
N GLY A 355 -3.91 -15.40 -4.74
CA GLY A 355 -3.54 -16.81 -4.95
C GLY A 355 -4.34 -17.81 -4.12
N PHE A 356 -5.46 -17.38 -3.53
CA PHE A 356 -6.44 -18.25 -2.89
C PHE A 356 -7.77 -18.22 -3.64
N GLU A 357 -8.49 -19.33 -3.59
CA GLU A 357 -9.89 -19.44 -4.02
C GLU A 357 -10.80 -19.53 -2.80
N PHE A 358 -11.79 -18.65 -2.74
CA PHE A 358 -12.83 -18.60 -1.70
C PHE A 358 -14.14 -19.12 -2.28
N TYR A 359 -14.88 -19.90 -1.51
CA TYR A 359 -16.17 -20.45 -1.91
C TYR A 359 -17.01 -20.78 -0.67
N TRP A 360 -18.33 -20.77 -0.85
CA TRP A 360 -19.26 -21.23 0.20
C TRP A 360 -19.41 -22.74 0.13
N TRP A 361 -19.31 -23.40 1.29
CA TRP A 361 -19.55 -24.83 1.43
C TRP A 361 -20.21 -25.15 2.77
N PRO A 362 -21.06 -26.18 2.89
CA PRO A 362 -21.58 -26.63 4.17
C PRO A 362 -20.43 -27.15 5.06
N GLY A 363 -20.40 -26.73 6.32
CA GLY A 363 -19.55 -27.35 7.34
C GLY A 363 -20.08 -28.72 7.76
N LEU A 364 -19.35 -29.38 8.66
CA LEU A 364 -19.80 -30.65 9.28
C LEU A 364 -21.13 -30.50 10.02
N ASP A 365 -21.41 -29.29 10.53
CA ASP A 365 -22.65 -28.90 11.20
C ASP A 365 -23.77 -28.49 10.21
N GLY A 366 -23.57 -28.68 8.91
CA GLY A 366 -24.50 -28.29 7.84
C GLY A 366 -24.59 -26.77 7.60
N LYS A 367 -23.96 -25.95 8.44
CA LYS A 367 -24.00 -24.49 8.32
C LYS A 367 -23.07 -24.03 7.19
N PRO A 368 -23.50 -23.11 6.31
CA PRO A 368 -22.64 -22.60 5.25
C PRO A 368 -21.48 -21.81 5.85
N ARG A 369 -20.26 -22.10 5.38
CA ARG A 369 -19.01 -21.42 5.76
C ARG A 369 -18.23 -21.03 4.52
N VAL A 370 -17.52 -19.91 4.58
CA VAL A 370 -16.55 -19.49 3.58
C VAL A 370 -15.28 -20.31 3.81
N LEU A 371 -15.02 -21.23 2.89
CA LEU A 371 -13.78 -21.99 2.87
C LEU A 371 -12.81 -21.37 1.87
N ARG A 372 -11.52 -21.60 2.14
CA ARG A 372 -10.42 -21.10 1.32
C ARG A 372 -9.50 -22.26 0.96
N ARG A 373 -9.07 -22.32 -0.29
CA ARG A 373 -7.99 -23.22 -0.75
C ARG A 373 -6.95 -22.46 -1.55
N THR A 374 -5.73 -22.98 -1.62
CA THR A 374 -4.70 -22.45 -2.52
C THR A 374 -5.20 -22.55 -3.96
N ALA A 375 -5.10 -21.47 -4.72
CA ALA A 375 -5.51 -21.48 -6.12
C ALA A 375 -4.66 -22.48 -6.92
N LEU A 376 -5.31 -23.25 -7.78
CA LEU A 376 -4.66 -24.33 -8.54
C LEU A 376 -3.48 -23.84 -9.38
N GLY A 377 -3.54 -22.62 -9.93
CA GLY A 377 -2.43 -22.02 -10.68
C GLY A 377 -1.18 -21.79 -9.83
N LYS A 378 -1.35 -21.35 -8.56
CA LYS A 378 -0.24 -21.14 -7.63
C LYS A 378 0.32 -22.46 -7.12
N LEU A 379 -0.55 -23.46 -6.87
CA LEU A 379 -0.13 -24.82 -6.54
C LEU A 379 0.67 -25.47 -7.68
N LYS A 380 0.22 -25.31 -8.93
CA LYS A 380 0.94 -25.79 -10.13
C LYS A 380 2.28 -25.09 -10.28
N SER A 381 2.34 -23.77 -10.13
CA SER A 381 3.58 -23.00 -10.18
C SER A 381 4.56 -23.45 -9.09
N LEU A 382 4.10 -23.64 -7.85
CA LEU A 382 4.93 -24.15 -6.76
C LEU A 382 5.45 -25.56 -7.05
N ARG A 383 4.57 -26.46 -7.53
CA ARG A 383 4.97 -27.81 -7.93
C ARG A 383 6.00 -27.78 -9.06
N GLN A 384 5.85 -26.90 -10.03
CA GLN A 384 6.82 -26.72 -11.12
C GLN A 384 8.16 -26.20 -10.57
N SER A 385 8.17 -25.13 -9.79
CA SER A 385 9.38 -24.59 -9.16
C SER A 385 10.07 -25.62 -8.26
N LEU A 386 9.31 -26.40 -7.49
CA LEU A 386 9.84 -27.49 -6.66
C LEU A 386 10.43 -28.61 -7.53
N THR A 387 9.76 -28.98 -8.63
CA THR A 387 10.27 -29.99 -9.57
C THR A 387 11.55 -29.52 -10.25
N GLU A 388 11.61 -28.25 -10.66
CA GLU A 388 12.82 -27.61 -11.22
C GLU A 388 13.96 -27.61 -10.20
N TRP A 389 13.65 -27.24 -8.96
CA TRP A 389 14.61 -27.25 -7.86
C TRP A 389 15.12 -28.65 -7.56
N ILE A 390 14.24 -29.66 -7.52
CA ILE A 390 14.61 -31.08 -7.35
C ILE A 390 15.51 -31.52 -8.51
N LYS A 391 15.17 -31.18 -9.77
CA LYS A 391 15.99 -31.51 -10.95
C LYS A 391 17.38 -30.89 -10.89
N GLN A 392 17.50 -29.65 -10.41
CA GLN A 392 18.78 -28.95 -10.24
C GLN A 392 19.56 -29.43 -9.02
N SER A 393 18.86 -29.91 -7.99
CA SER A 393 19.41 -30.33 -6.71
C SER A 393 19.67 -31.83 -6.62
N ARG A 394 19.24 -32.63 -7.60
CA ARG A 394 19.38 -34.10 -7.61
C ARG A 394 20.82 -34.62 -7.53
N GLN A 395 21.79 -33.78 -7.88
CA GLN A 395 23.22 -34.11 -7.82
C GLN A 395 23.91 -33.61 -6.53
N LYS A 396 23.19 -32.87 -5.68
CA LYS A 396 23.74 -32.31 -4.43
C LYS A 396 23.50 -33.27 -3.27
N ARG A 397 24.47 -33.35 -2.36
CA ARG A 397 24.35 -34.18 -1.15
C ARG A 397 23.34 -33.56 -0.17
N LEU A 398 22.59 -34.39 0.55
CA LEU A 398 21.53 -33.97 1.48
C LEU A 398 21.95 -32.88 2.46
N TYR A 399 23.16 -32.92 3.02
CA TYR A 399 23.66 -31.89 3.94
C TYR A 399 23.85 -30.51 3.28
N GLN A 400 24.19 -30.47 1.98
CA GLN A 400 24.34 -29.24 1.20
C GLN A 400 22.99 -28.60 0.91
N LEU A 401 21.94 -29.42 0.75
CA LEU A 401 20.56 -28.98 0.60
C LEU A 401 19.98 -28.48 1.92
N ALA A 402 20.26 -29.17 3.03
CA ALA A 402 19.86 -28.72 4.37
C ALA A 402 20.42 -27.33 4.68
N ARG A 403 21.72 -27.10 4.39
CA ARG A 403 22.38 -25.81 4.60
C ARG A 403 21.85 -24.67 3.71
N ALA A 404 21.33 -25.01 2.52
CA ALA A 404 20.72 -24.04 1.61
C ALA A 404 19.27 -23.66 1.97
N CYS A 405 18.58 -24.49 2.77
CA CYS A 405 17.22 -24.23 3.26
C CYS A 405 17.18 -23.51 4.61
N SER A 406 18.33 -23.32 5.29
CA SER A 406 18.45 -22.66 6.59
C SER A 406 18.66 -21.14 6.53
N HIS A 407 18.67 -20.56 5.33
CA HIS A 407 18.75 -19.12 5.04
C HIS A 407 17.56 -18.70 4.19
#